data_AF-A0A9J6BNQ1-F1
#
_entry.id   AF-A0A9J6BNQ1-F1
#
_cell.length_a   1.000
_cell.length_b   1.000
_cell.length_c   1.000
_cell.angle_alpha   90.00
_cell.angle_beta   90.00
_cell.angle_gamma   90.00
#
_symmetry.space_group_name_H-M   'P 1'
#
loop_
_entity.id
_entity.type
_entity.pdbx_description
1 polymer ?
#
loop_
_entity_poly.entity_id
_entity_poly.type
_entity_poly.pdbx_seq_one_letter_code
_entity_poly.pdbx_strand_id
1 'polypeptide(L)'
;MLTPYFSAQVLYKYGTIYRQIINVPKTNICELTKIIKTNTLWRGIYDAAQKVMPGVIHECPYNEYVAKDISLNDLPIVSHFPQGDYTVIAYVYDSSDSEYMVNVSLVLTVHSPIRDSFG
;
A
#
# COMPACT_ATOMS: atom_id res chain seq x y z
N MET A 1 23.76 -0.68 -4.84
CA MET A 1 22.46 -0.94 -5.50
C MET A 1 21.55 -1.47 -4.42
N LEU A 2 20.51 -0.71 -4.08
CA LEU A 2 19.60 -1.07 -2.99
C LEU A 2 18.49 -1.97 -3.53
N THR A 3 18.10 -2.95 -2.73
CA THR A 3 17.07 -3.93 -3.09
C THR A 3 15.89 -3.78 -2.14
N PRO A 4 15.02 -2.78 -2.35
CA PRO A 4 13.94 -2.53 -1.43
C PRO A 4 12.98 -3.70 -1.37
N TYR A 5 12.57 -4.04 -0.14
CA TYR A 5 11.43 -4.90 0.09
C TYR A 5 10.26 -4.07 0.59
N PHE A 6 9.07 -4.57 0.32
CA PHE A 6 7.81 -4.02 0.79
C PHE A 6 6.94 -5.15 1.35
N SER A 7 6.28 -4.90 2.46
CA SER A 7 5.19 -5.73 2.96
C SER A 7 4.02 -4.84 3.34
N ALA A 8 2.81 -5.34 3.22
CA ALA A 8 1.63 -4.60 3.64
C ALA A 8 0.47 -5.52 4.00
N GLN A 9 -0.41 -5.01 4.85
CA GLN A 9 -1.69 -5.62 5.15
C GLN A 9 -2.78 -4.56 5.12
N VAL A 10 -3.94 -4.95 4.59
CA VAL A 10 -5.15 -4.14 4.61
C VAL A 10 -6.16 -4.84 5.52
N LEU A 11 -6.61 -4.13 6.52
CA LEU A 11 -7.63 -4.55 7.47
C LEU A 11 -8.93 -3.81 7.15
N TYR A 12 -10.05 -4.53 7.14
CA TYR A 12 -11.40 -3.96 7.02
C TYR A 12 -12.17 -4.14 8.33
N LYS A 13 -12.94 -3.13 8.71
CA LYS A 13 -13.71 -3.13 9.95
C LYS A 13 -15.08 -3.80 9.76
N TYR A 14 -15.34 -4.81 10.59
CA TYR A 14 -16.65 -5.46 10.74
C TYR A 14 -17.19 -5.18 12.13
N GLY A 15 -18.16 -4.26 12.23
CA GLY A 15 -18.66 -3.83 13.53
C GLY A 15 -17.54 -3.23 14.40
N THR A 16 -17.14 -3.95 15.45
CA THR A 16 -16.08 -3.53 16.38
C THR A 16 -14.73 -4.21 16.15
N ILE A 17 -14.61 -5.13 15.17
CA ILE A 17 -13.36 -5.88 14.90
C ILE A 17 -12.76 -5.51 13.55
N TYR A 18 -11.43 -5.56 13.44
CA TYR A 18 -10.71 -5.43 12.17
C TYR A 18 -10.27 -6.81 11.69
N ARG A 19 -10.50 -7.13 10.41
CA ARG A 19 -10.06 -8.39 9.79
C ARG A 19 -9.19 -8.11 8.58
N GLN A 20 -8.16 -8.93 8.38
CA GLN A 20 -7.27 -8.83 7.24
C GLN A 20 -7.95 -9.31 5.96
N ILE A 21 -7.99 -8.44 4.95
CA ILE A 21 -8.58 -8.72 3.63
C ILE A 21 -7.53 -8.80 2.52
N ILE A 22 -6.38 -8.14 2.71
CA ILE A 22 -5.24 -8.21 1.79
C ILE A 22 -3.99 -8.40 2.61
N ASN A 23 -3.15 -9.32 2.18
CA ASN A 23 -1.82 -9.53 2.72
C ASN A 23 -0.81 -9.53 1.57
N VAL A 24 0.17 -8.65 1.66
CA VAL A 24 1.30 -8.54 0.74
C VAL A 24 2.52 -9.04 1.50
N PRO A 25 2.99 -10.26 1.22
CA PRO A 25 4.19 -10.76 1.88
C PRO A 25 5.40 -9.88 1.53
N LYS A 26 6.48 -9.99 2.33
CA LYS A 26 7.73 -9.27 2.07
C LYS A 26 8.20 -9.59 0.65
N THR A 27 8.04 -8.65 -0.27
CA THR A 27 8.29 -8.81 -1.70
C THR A 27 9.22 -7.72 -2.18
N ASN A 28 10.06 -8.05 -3.15
CA ASN A 28 10.94 -7.07 -3.77
C ASN A 28 10.10 -6.03 -4.52
N ILE A 29 10.31 -4.74 -4.25
CA ILE A 29 9.56 -3.65 -4.90
C ILE A 29 9.71 -3.72 -6.42
N CYS A 30 10.90 -4.10 -6.93
CA CYS A 30 11.13 -4.25 -8.37
C CYS A 30 10.29 -5.36 -9.00
N GLU A 31 9.96 -6.43 -8.26
CA GLU A 31 9.06 -7.48 -8.74
C GLU A 31 7.59 -7.04 -8.69
N LEU A 32 7.21 -6.31 -7.63
CA LEU A 32 5.87 -5.71 -7.52
C LEU A 32 5.53 -4.82 -8.71
N THR A 33 6.48 -4.04 -9.24
CA THR A 33 6.22 -3.19 -10.42
C THR A 33 5.80 -3.99 -11.66
N LYS A 34 6.22 -5.27 -11.79
CA LYS A 34 5.78 -6.14 -12.89
C LYS A 34 4.32 -6.57 -12.71
N ILE A 35 3.90 -6.84 -11.47
CA ILE A 35 2.51 -7.23 -11.12
C ILE A 35 1.56 -6.03 -11.26
N ILE A 36 2.02 -4.84 -10.87
CA ILE A 36 1.29 -3.57 -11.04
C ILE A 36 1.00 -3.29 -12.53
N LYS A 37 1.93 -3.64 -13.43
CA LYS A 37 1.71 -3.48 -14.87
C LYS A 37 0.61 -4.40 -15.41
N THR A 38 0.31 -5.54 -14.78
CA THR A 38 -0.65 -6.53 -15.29
C THR A 38 -1.99 -6.57 -14.57
N ASN A 39 -2.09 -6.06 -13.34
CA ASN A 39 -3.31 -6.12 -12.53
C ASN A 39 -3.84 -4.71 -12.22
N THR A 40 -5.10 -4.44 -12.63
CA THR A 40 -5.76 -3.13 -12.49
C THR A 40 -5.97 -2.69 -11.05
N LEU A 41 -6.23 -3.63 -10.13
CA LEU A 41 -6.34 -3.33 -8.70
C LEU A 41 -4.99 -2.85 -8.15
N TRP A 42 -3.91 -3.60 -8.45
CA TRP A 42 -2.55 -3.22 -8.03
C TRP A 42 -2.10 -1.90 -8.66
N ARG A 43 -2.51 -1.62 -9.90
CA ARG A 43 -2.29 -0.33 -10.54
C ARG A 43 -3.00 0.81 -9.80
N GLY A 44 -4.27 0.65 -9.45
CA GLY A 44 -4.99 1.65 -8.66
C GLY A 44 -4.34 1.91 -7.29
N ILE A 45 -3.89 0.85 -6.62
CA ILE A 45 -3.15 0.96 -5.34
C ILE A 45 -1.82 1.68 -5.54
N TYR A 46 -1.08 1.35 -6.60
CA TYR A 46 0.20 1.97 -6.94
C TYR A 46 0.05 3.46 -7.26
N ASP A 47 -0.92 3.84 -8.10
CA ASP A 47 -1.14 5.23 -8.48
C ASP A 47 -1.48 6.09 -7.26
N ALA A 48 -2.24 5.51 -6.33
CA ALA A 48 -2.57 6.15 -5.08
C ALA A 48 -1.36 6.24 -4.14
N ALA A 49 -0.55 5.18 -4.06
CA ALA A 49 0.70 5.19 -3.31
C ALA A 49 1.71 6.21 -3.88
N GLN A 50 1.79 6.39 -5.21
CA GLN A 50 2.63 7.41 -5.84
C GLN A 50 2.15 8.84 -5.54
N LYS A 51 0.83 9.07 -5.48
CA LYS A 51 0.27 10.38 -5.07
C LYS A 51 0.61 10.73 -3.63
N VAL A 52 0.64 9.71 -2.78
CA VAL A 52 0.84 9.83 -1.34
C VAL A 52 2.32 9.87 -0.97
N MET A 53 3.15 9.13 -1.70
CA MET A 53 4.58 8.99 -1.48
C MET A 53 5.36 9.33 -2.76
N PRO A 54 5.25 10.58 -3.28
CA PRO A 54 5.92 10.96 -4.51
C PRO A 54 7.43 10.84 -4.33
N GLY A 55 8.08 10.06 -5.20
CA GLY A 55 9.53 9.82 -5.17
C GLY A 55 9.99 8.60 -4.35
N VAL A 56 9.11 7.99 -3.54
CA VAL A 56 9.44 6.74 -2.82
C VAL A 56 9.36 5.53 -3.75
N ILE A 57 8.42 5.55 -4.72
CA ILE A 57 8.23 4.45 -5.66
C ILE A 57 8.55 4.92 -7.08
N HIS A 58 9.69 4.47 -7.60
CA HIS A 58 10.16 4.75 -8.96
C HIS A 58 10.64 3.49 -9.67
N GLU A 59 10.91 3.59 -10.98
CA GLU A 59 11.47 2.47 -11.73
C GLU A 59 12.86 2.10 -11.19
N CYS A 60 13.05 0.81 -10.96
CA CYS A 60 14.33 0.28 -10.51
C CYS A 60 15.43 0.55 -11.55
N PRO A 61 16.69 0.74 -11.12
CA PRO A 61 17.22 0.49 -9.77
C PRO A 61 17.17 1.68 -8.80
N TYR A 62 17.10 1.39 -7.50
CA TYR A 62 17.14 2.38 -6.41
C TYR A 62 18.59 2.75 -6.07
N ASN A 63 18.90 4.05 -6.16
CA ASN A 63 20.21 4.62 -5.82
C ASN A 63 20.20 5.37 -4.48
N GLU A 64 19.05 5.93 -4.10
CA GLU A 64 18.81 6.64 -2.84
C GLU A 64 17.33 6.51 -2.43
N TYR A 65 17.04 6.50 -1.12
CA TYR A 65 15.67 6.54 -0.61
C TYR A 65 15.33 7.96 -0.17
N VAL A 66 14.29 8.54 -0.77
CA VAL A 66 13.72 9.81 -0.31
C VAL A 66 12.35 9.52 0.29
N ALA A 67 12.32 9.11 1.55
CA ALA A 67 11.08 9.07 2.32
C ALA A 67 10.81 10.49 2.84
N LYS A 68 9.71 11.11 2.38
CA LYS A 68 9.19 12.36 2.93
C LYS A 68 7.91 12.09 3.72
N ASP A 69 7.65 12.92 4.71
CA ASP A 69 6.42 12.86 5.53
C ASP A 69 5.18 12.83 4.65
N ILE A 70 4.33 11.84 4.93
CA ILE A 70 3.19 11.48 4.08
C ILE A 70 1.93 12.12 4.65
N SER A 71 1.23 12.91 3.83
CA SER A 71 -0.11 13.42 4.14
C SER A 71 -1.15 12.77 3.24
N LEU A 72 -2.09 12.05 3.85
CA LEU A 72 -3.15 11.33 3.17
C LEU A 72 -4.46 12.11 3.18
N ASN A 73 -4.69 12.95 2.19
CA ASN A 73 -6.00 13.61 2.08
C ASN A 73 -6.84 13.11 0.89
N ASP A 74 -6.28 12.44 -0.13
CA ASP A 74 -7.05 12.07 -1.34
C ASP A 74 -6.55 10.78 -2.05
N LEU A 75 -6.73 9.60 -1.43
CA LEU A 75 -6.40 8.32 -2.08
C LEU A 75 -7.47 7.90 -3.11
N PRO A 76 -7.18 7.80 -4.42
CA PRO A 76 -8.16 7.40 -5.44
C PRO A 76 -8.54 5.91 -5.45
N ILE A 77 -8.11 5.12 -4.45
CA ILE A 77 -8.41 3.67 -4.31
C ILE A 77 -9.92 3.38 -4.13
N VAL A 78 -10.71 4.41 -3.86
CA VAL A 78 -12.10 4.36 -3.38
C VAL A 78 -13.05 3.56 -4.28
N SER A 79 -12.85 3.51 -5.59
CA SER A 79 -13.81 2.90 -6.52
C SER A 79 -13.80 1.37 -6.58
N HIS A 80 -12.73 0.72 -6.10
CA HIS A 80 -12.59 -0.75 -6.18
C HIS A 80 -12.81 -1.45 -4.84
N PHE A 81 -12.86 -0.68 -3.76
CA PHE A 81 -13.10 -1.20 -2.42
C PHE A 81 -14.54 -0.86 -2.03
N PRO A 82 -15.21 -1.76 -1.30
CA PRO A 82 -16.43 -1.45 -0.59
C PRO A 82 -16.36 -0.19 0.27
N GLN A 83 -17.52 0.36 0.57
CA GLN A 83 -17.64 1.38 1.59
C GLN A 83 -17.27 0.80 2.97
N GLY A 84 -16.53 1.57 3.75
CA GLY A 84 -16.28 1.27 5.17
C GLY A 84 -14.94 1.78 5.67
N ASP A 85 -14.58 1.34 6.88
CA ASP A 85 -13.34 1.75 7.55
C ASP A 85 -12.24 0.72 7.30
N TYR A 86 -11.08 1.22 6.89
CA TYR A 86 -9.90 0.45 6.54
C TYR A 86 -8.70 0.91 7.36
N THR A 87 -7.83 -0.03 7.69
CA THR A 87 -6.50 0.25 8.20
C THR A 87 -5.48 -0.39 7.27
N VAL A 88 -4.57 0.39 6.71
CA VAL A 88 -3.46 -0.08 5.89
C VAL A 88 -2.18 0.05 6.71
N ILE A 89 -1.45 -1.04 6.83
CA ILE A 89 -0.14 -1.06 7.49
C ILE A 89 0.86 -1.54 6.46
N ALA A 90 1.89 -0.75 6.21
CA ALA A 90 2.91 -1.01 5.21
C ALA A 90 4.31 -0.78 5.79
N TYR A 91 5.25 -1.63 5.37
CA TYR A 91 6.64 -1.57 5.79
C TYR A 91 7.54 -1.55 4.56
N VAL A 92 8.56 -0.69 4.58
CA VAL A 92 9.63 -0.63 3.58
C VAL A 92 10.95 -0.99 4.26
N TYR A 93 11.75 -1.84 3.61
CA TYR A 93 13.00 -2.37 4.14
C TYR A 93 14.18 -2.01 3.20
N ASP A 94 15.34 -1.65 3.77
CA ASP A 94 16.55 -1.20 3.04
C ASP A 94 17.21 -2.32 2.22
N SER A 95 17.13 -3.55 2.71
CA SER A 95 17.66 -4.76 2.06
C SER A 95 17.01 -6.00 2.69
N SER A 96 17.54 -7.21 2.44
CA SER A 96 16.97 -8.46 2.98
C SER A 96 16.92 -8.49 4.50
N ASP A 97 17.70 -7.64 5.18
CA ASP A 97 17.65 -7.52 6.64
C ASP A 97 16.26 -7.12 7.13
N SER A 98 15.94 -7.62 8.32
CA SER A 98 14.57 -7.64 8.86
C SER A 98 14.18 -6.33 9.56
N GLU A 99 15.06 -5.33 9.57
CA GLU A 99 14.76 -4.00 10.07
C GLU A 99 14.04 -3.17 9.00
N TYR A 100 12.84 -2.69 9.33
CA TYR A 100 12.07 -1.80 8.48
C TYR A 100 12.62 -0.37 8.65
N MET A 101 12.84 0.31 7.54
CA MET A 101 13.26 1.71 7.54
C MET A 101 12.08 2.65 7.74
N VAL A 102 10.93 2.28 7.18
CA VAL A 102 9.72 3.11 7.16
C VAL A 102 8.54 2.24 7.52
N ASN A 103 7.77 2.69 8.51
CA ASN A 103 6.47 2.16 8.85
C ASN A 103 5.40 3.20 8.45
N VAL A 104 4.46 2.77 7.63
CA VAL A 104 3.34 3.57 7.17
C VAL A 104 2.06 2.93 7.70
N SER A 105 1.38 3.61 8.63
CA SER A 105 0.08 3.19 9.15
C SER A 105 -0.97 4.23 8.79
N LEU A 106 -2.03 3.79 8.11
CA LEU A 106 -3.04 4.64 7.51
C LEU A 106 -4.41 4.15 7.93
N VAL A 107 -5.22 5.05 8.48
CA VAL A 107 -6.63 4.77 8.79
C VAL A 107 -7.49 5.57 7.81
N LEU A 108 -8.34 4.88 7.07
CA LEU A 108 -9.08 5.42 5.94
C LEU A 108 -10.57 5.09 6.12
N THR A 109 -11.46 6.05 5.85
CA THR A 109 -12.87 5.74 5.60
C THR A 109 -13.12 5.88 4.10
N VAL A 110 -13.47 4.78 3.45
CA VAL A 110 -13.71 4.70 2.01
C VAL A 110 -15.20 4.92 1.75
N HIS A 111 -15.53 5.91 0.93
CA HIS A 111 -16.89 6.19 0.48
C HIS A 111 -17.11 5.69 -0.95
N SER A 112 -17.58 4.45 -1.10
CA SER A 112 -17.72 3.78 -2.39
C SER A 112 -19.19 3.50 -2.74
N PRO A 113 -19.57 3.47 -4.04
CA PRO A 113 -20.89 2.98 -4.45
C PRO A 113 -21.08 1.47 -4.17
N ILE A 114 -19.99 0.72 -3.98
CA ILE A 114 -20.02 -0.70 -3.62
C ILE A 114 -20.35 -0.81 -2.13
N ARG A 115 -21.54 -1.32 -1.79
CA ARG A 115 -22.01 -1.45 -0.40
C ARG A 115 -21.75 -2.83 0.23
N ASP A 116 -21.31 -3.79 -0.56
CA ASP A 116 -21.05 -5.17 -0.12
C ASP A 116 -19.79 -5.23 0.74
N SER A 117 -19.80 -5.93 1.88
CA SER A 117 -18.59 -6.14 2.68
C SER A 117 -17.74 -7.30 2.14
N PHE A 118 -16.46 -7.38 2.55
CA PHE A 118 -15.56 -8.49 2.24
C PHE A 118 -15.88 -9.80 3.02
N GLY A 119 -17.15 -10.16 3.23
CA GLY A 119 -17.54 -11.41 3.91
C GLY A 119 -17.35 -11.46 5.43
#